data_AF-A0A3D4D2R1-F1
#
_entry.id   AF-A0A3D4D2R1-F1
#
_cell.length_a   1.000
_cell.length_b   1.000
_cell.length_c   1.000
_cell.angle_alpha   90.00
_cell.angle_beta   90.00
_cell.angle_gamma   90.00
#
_symmetry.space_group_name_H-M   'P 1'
#
loop_
_entity.id
_entity.type
_entity.pdbx_description
1 polymer ?
#
loop_
_entity_poly.entity_id
_entity_poly.type
_entity_poly.pdbx_seq_one_letter_code
_entity_poly.pdbx_strand_id
1 'polypeptide(L)'
;MGLGAVGAVEPVRSTAEIVRAEEGVKIRPRMTHEQLAKLQRPRDPNLKERKVRLADIAQPRTKEVNPEVSSTLAKRRESLVARSTVISGASNWTILPRGAVLLTPSRFKARIDSERKGKLVSWQDFYAKNRSWIRLLPITLDQATGRSPLTEDYLSSLKRTGLLVVAVCEGGPISVRLPEKGKEAPQLSRPVKASEWKAPSRR
;
A
#
# COMPACT_ATOMS: atom_id res chain seq x y z
N MET A 1 -30.09 -55.34 40.40
CA MET A 1 -30.05 -53.93 40.82
C MET A 1 -30.02 -53.07 39.57
N GLY A 2 -31.11 -52.31 39.31
CA GLY A 2 -31.30 -51.34 38.21
C GLY A 2 -31.69 -51.96 36.86
N LEU A 3 -32.97 -52.09 36.45
CA LEU A 3 -33.99 -51.06 36.08
C LEU A 3 -33.49 -50.14 34.94
N GLY A 4 -34.15 -49.95 33.80
CA GLY A 4 -35.45 -50.42 33.30
C GLY A 4 -35.87 -49.63 32.04
N ALA A 5 -36.92 -50.14 31.37
CA ALA A 5 -37.90 -49.50 30.47
C ALA A 5 -37.38 -48.75 29.21
N VAL A 6 -37.60 -49.19 27.97
CA VAL A 6 -38.86 -49.33 27.20
C VAL A 6 -39.75 -48.08 27.24
N GLY A 7 -39.89 -47.41 26.10
CA GLY A 7 -40.86 -46.35 25.88
C GLY A 7 -41.04 -46.07 24.39
N ALA A 8 -42.04 -46.72 23.79
CA ALA A 8 -42.56 -46.44 22.47
C ALA A 8 -43.46 -45.19 22.51
N VAL A 9 -43.42 -44.33 21.49
CA VAL A 9 -44.52 -43.41 21.16
C VAL A 9 -44.61 -43.24 19.64
N GLU A 10 -45.81 -43.50 19.14
CA GLU A 10 -46.27 -43.45 17.75
C GLU A 10 -46.40 -42.02 17.17
N PRO A 11 -46.70 -41.85 15.86
CA PRO A 11 -46.51 -40.62 15.12
C PRO A 11 -47.72 -39.68 15.21
N VAL A 12 -47.47 -38.40 15.43
CA VAL A 12 -48.49 -37.35 15.28
C VAL A 12 -48.38 -36.75 13.88
N ARG A 13 -49.39 -37.03 13.05
CA ARG A 13 -49.72 -36.19 11.89
C ARG A 13 -50.48 -34.97 12.40
N SER A 14 -50.02 -33.78 12.03
CA SER A 14 -50.80 -32.55 12.14
C SER A 14 -50.63 -31.74 10.85
N THR A 15 -51.70 -31.73 10.07
CA THR A 15 -52.03 -30.76 9.02
C THR A 15 -52.17 -29.35 9.60
N ALA A 16 -51.53 -28.35 8.97
CA ALA A 16 -52.11 -27.05 8.66
C ALA A 16 -51.06 -26.15 7.98
N GLU A 17 -51.44 -25.61 6.83
CA GLU A 17 -50.71 -24.62 6.03
C GLU A 17 -50.58 -23.28 6.76
N ILE A 18 -49.40 -22.64 6.70
CA ILE A 18 -49.27 -21.17 6.59
C ILE A 18 -48.04 -20.85 5.73
N VAL A 19 -48.30 -20.18 4.61
CA VAL A 19 -47.34 -19.57 3.68
C VAL A 19 -46.52 -18.48 4.36
N ARG A 20 -45.19 -18.51 4.22
CA ARG A 20 -44.31 -17.31 4.20
C ARG A 20 -42.99 -17.64 3.50
N ALA A 21 -42.64 -16.80 2.54
CA ALA A 21 -41.48 -16.93 1.68
C ALA A 21 -40.17 -16.90 2.47
N GLU A 22 -39.36 -17.94 2.33
CA GLU A 22 -37.94 -17.90 2.67
C GLU A 22 -37.13 -18.14 1.39
N GLU A 23 -36.26 -17.20 1.07
CA GLU A 23 -35.28 -17.32 -0.01
C GLU A 23 -34.38 -18.53 0.28
N GLY A 24 -34.67 -19.65 -0.37
CA GLY A 24 -33.87 -20.85 -0.27
C GLY A 24 -32.41 -20.54 -0.63
N VAL A 25 -31.53 -20.68 0.36
CA VAL A 25 -30.09 -20.66 0.16
C VAL A 25 -29.77 -21.70 -0.92
N LYS A 26 -29.40 -21.25 -2.11
CA LYS A 26 -28.94 -22.12 -3.20
C LYS A 26 -27.60 -22.73 -2.79
N ILE A 27 -27.66 -23.85 -2.06
CA ILE A 27 -26.48 -24.65 -1.74
C ILE A 27 -25.93 -25.16 -3.08
N ARG A 28 -24.77 -24.64 -3.49
CA ARG A 28 -24.09 -25.12 -4.68
C ARG A 28 -23.69 -26.58 -4.44
N PRO A 29 -24.03 -27.53 -5.33
CA PRO A 29 -23.62 -28.91 -5.14
C PRO A 29 -22.09 -28.98 -5.07
N ARG A 30 -21.58 -29.71 -4.08
CA ARG A 30 -20.14 -29.95 -3.97
C ARG A 30 -19.71 -30.82 -5.15
N MET A 31 -18.62 -30.43 -5.81
CA MET A 31 -18.06 -31.24 -6.89
C MET A 31 -17.71 -32.64 -6.38
N THR A 32 -18.02 -33.65 -7.19
CA THR A 32 -17.72 -35.03 -6.86
C THR A 32 -16.20 -35.28 -6.97
N HIS A 33 -15.70 -36.30 -6.27
CA HIS A 33 -14.28 -36.64 -6.27
C HIS A 33 -13.73 -36.88 -7.68
N GLU A 34 -14.54 -37.47 -8.57
CA GLU A 34 -14.17 -37.67 -9.97
C GLU A 34 -14.06 -36.36 -10.77
N GLN A 35 -14.93 -35.38 -10.47
CA GLN A 35 -14.88 -34.07 -11.11
C GLN A 35 -13.65 -33.28 -10.66
N LEU A 36 -13.26 -33.40 -9.39
CA LEU A 36 -12.01 -32.85 -8.87
C LEU A 36 -10.78 -33.53 -9.51
N ALA A 37 -10.80 -34.86 -9.64
CA ALA A 37 -9.70 -35.61 -10.26
C ALA A 37 -9.52 -35.26 -11.75
N LYS A 38 -10.60 -34.99 -12.49
CA LYS A 38 -10.52 -34.55 -13.89
C LYS A 38 -9.93 -33.14 -14.04
N LEU A 39 -10.19 -32.24 -13.09
CA LEU A 39 -9.58 -30.91 -13.07
C LEU A 39 -8.10 -30.93 -12.63
N GLN A 40 -7.70 -31.91 -11.83
CA GLN A 40 -6.32 -32.10 -11.40
C GLN A 40 -5.45 -32.82 -12.45
N ARG A 41 -6.03 -33.36 -13.53
CA ARG A 41 -5.22 -33.89 -14.63
C ARG A 41 -4.46 -32.71 -15.27
N PRO A 42 -3.13 -32.79 -15.43
CA PRO A 42 -2.38 -31.73 -16.07
C PRO A 42 -2.94 -31.51 -17.48
N ARG A 43 -3.34 -30.26 -17.76
CA ARG A 43 -3.67 -29.79 -19.10
C ARG A 43 -2.45 -30.08 -19.99
N ASP A 44 -2.64 -31.00 -20.92
CA ASP A 44 -1.74 -31.48 -21.95
C ASP A 44 -0.49 -32.28 -21.48
N PRO A 45 -0.36 -33.57 -21.86
CA PRO A 45 0.83 -34.37 -21.56
C PRO A 45 2.11 -33.84 -22.25
N ASN A 46 1.96 -33.03 -23.30
CA ASN A 46 3.07 -32.39 -24.03
C ASN A 46 3.66 -31.15 -23.33
N LEU A 47 3.06 -30.67 -22.22
CA LEU A 47 3.59 -29.49 -21.51
C LEU A 47 4.65 -29.82 -20.45
N LYS A 48 4.87 -31.10 -20.13
CA LYS A 48 5.87 -31.53 -19.13
C LYS A 48 7.32 -31.22 -19.52
N GLU A 49 7.60 -31.04 -20.81
CA GLU A 49 8.96 -30.78 -21.32
C GLU A 49 9.22 -29.30 -21.63
N ARG A 50 8.20 -28.45 -21.60
CA ARG A 50 8.41 -27.00 -21.73
C ARG A 50 8.99 -26.47 -20.43
N LYS A 51 10.33 -26.49 -20.32
CA LYS A 51 11.06 -25.57 -19.45
C LYS A 51 10.75 -24.15 -19.91
N VAL A 52 9.67 -23.57 -19.39
CA VAL A 52 9.35 -22.15 -19.57
C VAL A 52 10.53 -21.38 -18.99
N ARG A 53 11.38 -20.82 -19.86
CA ARG A 53 12.43 -19.91 -19.41
C ARG A 53 11.73 -18.61 -19.00
N LEU A 54 12.24 -17.91 -17.98
CA LEU A 54 11.67 -16.60 -17.58
C LEU A 54 11.60 -15.60 -18.75
N ALA A 55 12.41 -15.80 -19.80
CA ALA A 55 12.37 -15.01 -21.03
C ALA A 55 11.10 -15.23 -21.88
N ASP A 56 10.46 -16.39 -21.78
CA ASP A 56 9.28 -16.76 -22.57
C ASP A 56 7.98 -16.24 -21.94
N ILE A 57 8.02 -15.85 -20.65
CA ILE A 57 6.96 -15.07 -19.98
C ILE A 57 7.15 -13.57 -20.30
N ALA A 58 7.52 -13.25 -21.54
CA ALA A 58 7.35 -11.90 -22.04
C ALA A 58 5.86 -11.74 -22.36
N GLN A 59 5.14 -11.04 -21.47
CA GLN A 59 3.72 -10.71 -21.64
C GLN A 59 3.42 -10.27 -23.09
N PRO A 60 2.28 -10.70 -23.67
CA PRO A 60 1.86 -10.20 -24.97
C PRO A 60 1.79 -8.68 -24.87
N ARG A 61 2.66 -8.01 -25.63
CA ARG A 61 2.66 -6.56 -25.77
C ARG A 61 1.35 -6.19 -26.46
N THR A 62 0.33 -5.87 -25.69
CA THR A 62 -0.85 -5.18 -26.19
C THR A 62 -0.35 -3.88 -26.80
N LYS A 63 -0.34 -3.85 -28.14
CA LYS A 63 -0.17 -2.64 -28.92
C LYS A 63 -1.31 -1.70 -28.53
N GLU A 64 -0.98 -0.41 -28.43
CA GLU A 64 -1.86 0.70 -28.02
C GLU A 64 -1.99 0.90 -26.50
N VAL A 65 -0.91 1.39 -25.90
CA VAL A 65 -0.95 2.00 -24.57
C VAL A 65 -0.91 3.51 -24.76
N ASN A 66 -1.97 4.22 -24.34
CA ASN A 66 -2.02 5.68 -24.27
C ASN A 66 -0.71 6.24 -23.69
N PRO A 67 -0.10 7.29 -24.26
CA PRO A 67 1.21 7.78 -23.85
C PRO A 67 1.26 8.20 -22.38
N GLU A 68 0.14 8.69 -21.84
CA GLU A 68 -0.01 9.03 -20.41
C GLU A 68 0.04 7.78 -19.51
N VAL A 69 -0.67 6.72 -19.88
CA VAL A 69 -0.67 5.43 -19.15
C VAL A 69 0.69 4.74 -19.27
N SER A 70 1.34 4.85 -20.43
CA SER A 70 2.70 4.34 -20.65
C SER A 70 3.73 5.08 -19.77
N SER A 71 3.61 6.41 -19.64
CA SER A 71 4.49 7.20 -18.76
C SER A 71 4.28 6.87 -17.28
N THR A 72 3.04 6.61 -16.84
CA THR A 72 2.77 6.19 -15.45
C THR A 72 3.22 4.75 -15.18
N LEU A 73 3.13 3.85 -16.16
CA LEU A 73 3.69 2.50 -16.09
C LEU A 73 5.22 2.51 -16.11
N ALA A 74 5.85 3.38 -16.90
CA ALA A 74 7.29 3.59 -16.91
C ALA A 74 7.78 4.10 -15.55
N LYS A 75 7.08 5.09 -14.95
CA LYS A 75 7.33 5.54 -13.57
C LYS A 75 7.13 4.43 -12.53
N ARG A 76 6.21 3.49 -12.75
CA ARG A 76 6.05 2.30 -11.89
C ARG A 76 7.20 1.31 -12.04
N ARG A 77 7.86 1.26 -13.20
CA ARG A 77 9.00 0.37 -13.51
C ARG A 77 10.36 0.94 -13.10
N GLU A 78 10.42 2.19 -12.67
CA GLU A 78 11.64 2.77 -12.10
C GLU A 78 12.09 2.01 -10.85
N SER A 79 13.40 1.90 -10.66
CA SER A 79 13.96 1.24 -9.48
C SER A 79 13.50 1.96 -8.19
N LEU A 80 13.25 1.20 -7.12
CA LEU A 80 12.86 1.76 -5.82
C LEU A 80 13.88 2.79 -5.31
N VAL A 81 15.16 2.57 -5.63
CA VAL A 81 16.26 3.48 -5.32
C VAL A 81 16.11 4.81 -6.07
N ALA A 82 15.78 4.79 -7.37
CA ALA A 82 15.60 6.01 -8.15
C ALA A 82 14.44 6.88 -7.62
N ARG A 83 13.37 6.25 -7.10
CA ARG A 83 12.19 6.95 -6.57
C ARG A 83 12.32 7.44 -5.14
N SER A 84 13.47 7.19 -4.53
CA SER A 84 13.70 7.42 -3.11
C SER A 84 14.92 8.32 -2.92
N THR A 85 15.07 8.85 -1.71
CA THR A 85 16.27 9.55 -1.27
C THR A 85 17.15 8.55 -0.53
N VAL A 86 18.41 8.41 -0.94
CA VAL A 86 19.35 7.51 -0.28
C VAL A 86 20.11 8.29 0.78
N ILE A 87 20.20 7.73 1.99
CA ILE A 87 21.01 8.31 3.07
C ILE A 87 22.09 7.31 3.48
N SER A 88 23.34 7.77 3.42
CA SER A 88 24.52 6.98 3.76
C SER A 88 25.06 7.39 5.14
N GLY A 89 25.24 6.40 6.01
CA GLY A 89 25.99 6.49 7.26
C GLY A 89 27.45 6.11 7.06
N ALA A 90 28.16 5.83 8.16
CA ALA A 90 29.57 5.41 8.08
C ALA A 90 29.74 4.00 7.46
N SER A 91 28.89 3.05 7.83
CA SER A 91 28.98 1.64 7.41
C SER A 91 27.66 1.04 6.91
N ASN A 92 26.57 1.79 6.99
CA ASN A 92 25.23 1.36 6.60
C ASN A 92 24.55 2.48 5.82
N TRP A 93 23.59 2.12 4.98
CA TRP A 93 22.76 3.06 4.25
C TRP A 93 21.30 2.65 4.33
N THR A 94 20.40 3.62 4.15
CA THR A 94 18.96 3.42 4.14
C THR A 94 18.32 4.17 2.98
N ILE A 95 17.10 3.79 2.65
CA ILE A 95 16.28 4.40 1.62
C ILE A 95 15.11 5.09 2.30
N LEU A 96 14.87 6.36 1.97
CA LEU A 96 13.73 7.14 2.45
C LEU A 96 12.82 7.55 1.29
N PRO A 97 11.50 7.74 1.52
CA PRO A 97 10.65 8.36 0.53
C PRO A 97 11.18 9.74 0.11
N ARG A 98 11.05 10.09 -1.17
CA ARG A 98 11.37 11.43 -1.63
C ARG A 98 10.53 12.47 -0.89
N GLY A 99 11.18 13.55 -0.47
CA GLY A 99 10.55 14.61 0.34
C GLY A 99 10.34 14.26 1.81
N ALA A 100 10.89 13.14 2.31
CA ALA A 100 10.92 12.85 3.74
C ALA A 100 12.02 13.64 4.49
N VAL A 101 13.09 14.00 3.79
CA VAL A 101 14.13 14.88 4.33
C VAL A 101 13.69 16.33 4.13
N LEU A 102 13.39 17.03 5.23
CA LEU A 102 12.91 18.42 5.19
C LEU A 102 14.05 19.42 5.15
N LEU A 103 15.13 19.09 5.87
CA LEU A 103 16.28 19.97 5.98
C LEU A 103 17.58 19.18 5.91
N THR A 104 18.46 19.66 5.02
CA THR A 104 19.82 19.15 4.87
C THR A 104 20.85 20.25 5.14
N PRO A 105 21.52 20.21 6.31
CA PRO A 105 22.70 21.03 6.57
C PRO A 105 23.81 20.77 5.53
N SER A 106 24.61 21.80 5.20
CA SER A 106 25.71 21.70 4.23
C SER A 106 26.68 20.54 4.54
N ARG A 107 27.00 20.34 5.82
CA ARG A 107 27.87 19.26 6.32
C ARG A 107 27.37 17.84 6.03
N PHE A 108 26.07 17.66 5.77
CA PHE A 108 25.46 16.34 5.52
C PHE A 108 25.02 16.16 4.07
N LYS A 109 25.23 17.14 3.19
CA LYS A 109 24.91 17.00 1.76
C LYS A 109 25.64 15.83 1.11
N ALA A 110 26.91 15.61 1.47
CA ALA A 110 27.73 14.49 0.99
C ALA A 110 27.33 13.12 1.57
N ARG A 111 26.23 13.05 2.35
CA ARG A 111 25.64 11.79 2.83
C ARG A 111 24.31 11.49 2.15
N ILE A 112 23.72 12.46 1.45
CA ILE A 112 22.46 12.32 0.73
C ILE A 112 22.76 12.00 -0.72
N ASP A 113 22.06 11.03 -1.27
CA ASP A 113 22.21 10.53 -2.64
C ASP A 113 23.67 10.19 -3.00
N SER A 114 24.41 9.80 -1.96
CA SER A 114 25.82 9.45 -2.04
C SER A 114 25.98 7.99 -2.40
N GLU A 115 27.22 7.61 -2.70
CA GLU A 115 27.53 6.23 -3.03
C GLU A 115 27.07 5.27 -1.91
N ARG A 116 26.46 4.16 -2.32
CA ARG A 116 25.85 3.15 -1.44
C ARG A 116 26.94 2.30 -0.78
N LYS A 117 27.65 2.90 0.16
CA LYS A 117 28.75 2.24 0.88
C LYS A 117 28.19 1.48 2.07
N GLY A 118 28.43 0.17 2.09
CA GLY A 118 28.08 -0.72 3.21
C GLY A 118 26.72 -1.41 3.08
N LYS A 119 26.16 -1.81 4.23
CA LYS A 119 24.95 -2.66 4.28
C LYS A 119 23.66 -1.83 4.25
N LEU A 120 22.67 -2.29 3.47
CA LEU A 120 21.30 -1.78 3.56
C LEU A 120 20.69 -2.21 4.89
N VAL A 121 20.20 -1.25 5.66
CA VAL A 121 19.56 -1.49 6.96
C VAL A 121 18.17 -0.87 7.00
N SER A 122 17.34 -1.31 7.95
CA SER A 122 16.03 -0.70 8.19
C SER A 122 16.18 0.75 8.68
N TRP A 123 15.14 1.57 8.50
CA TRP A 123 15.13 2.93 9.01
C TRP A 123 15.36 2.99 10.54
N GLN A 124 14.75 2.07 11.28
CA GLN A 124 14.86 2.04 12.75
C GLN A 124 16.30 1.77 13.18
N ASP A 125 16.95 0.79 12.57
CA ASP A 125 18.37 0.46 12.84
C ASP A 125 19.30 1.58 12.39
N PHE A 126 18.99 2.20 11.25
CA PHE A 126 19.74 3.34 10.73
C PHE A 126 19.67 4.51 11.70
N TYR A 127 18.47 4.88 12.14
CA TYR A 127 18.25 5.98 13.07
C TYR A 127 18.93 5.68 14.41
N ALA A 128 18.79 4.47 14.95
CA ALA A 128 19.41 4.08 16.23
C ALA A 128 20.92 4.33 16.27
N LYS A 129 21.63 4.08 15.15
CA LYS A 129 23.09 4.30 15.04
C LYS A 129 23.47 5.75 14.72
N ASN A 130 22.54 6.56 14.20
CA ASN A 130 22.80 7.89 13.66
C ASN A 130 22.04 9.01 14.40
N ARG A 131 21.56 8.75 15.64
CA ARG A 131 20.80 9.72 16.45
C ARG A 131 21.55 11.01 16.75
N SER A 132 22.89 10.99 16.71
CA SER A 132 23.72 12.17 17.01
C SER A 132 23.61 13.29 15.98
N TRP A 133 23.19 12.96 14.74
CA TRP A 133 23.12 13.94 13.65
C TRP A 133 21.77 14.00 12.93
N ILE A 134 20.82 13.11 13.29
CA ILE A 134 19.48 13.05 12.74
C ILE A 134 18.46 13.47 13.80
N ARG A 135 17.62 14.45 13.47
CA ARG A 135 16.45 14.86 14.23
C ARG A 135 15.18 14.36 13.55
N LEU A 136 14.32 13.71 14.33
CA LEU A 136 13.00 13.32 13.87
C LEU A 136 12.03 14.49 14.07
N LEU A 137 11.23 14.76 13.05
CA LEU A 137 10.09 15.66 13.15
C LEU A 137 8.80 14.83 13.04
N PRO A 138 8.10 14.57 14.16
CA PRO A 138 6.78 13.97 14.13
C PRO A 138 5.83 14.91 13.38
N ILE A 139 5.14 14.40 12.38
CA ILE A 139 4.13 15.13 11.62
C ILE A 139 2.85 14.33 11.49
N THR A 140 1.74 15.04 11.31
CA THR A 140 0.44 14.42 11.05
C THR A 140 0.26 14.11 9.57
N LEU A 141 -0.66 13.20 9.23
CA LEU A 141 -1.02 12.92 7.84
C LEU A 141 -1.58 14.16 7.12
N ASP A 142 -2.31 15.02 7.83
CA ASP A 142 -2.80 16.28 7.26
C ASP A 142 -1.66 17.25 6.93
N GLN A 143 -0.58 17.24 7.71
CA GLN A 143 0.63 18.00 7.40
C GLN A 143 1.40 17.40 6.22
N ALA A 144 1.56 16.07 6.20
CA ALA A 144 2.24 15.36 5.11
C ALA A 144 1.55 15.58 3.75
N THR A 145 0.22 15.58 3.74
CA THR A 145 -0.61 15.78 2.55
C THR A 145 -0.70 17.25 2.12
N GLY A 146 -0.25 18.19 2.96
CA GLY A 146 -0.29 19.63 2.70
C GLY A 146 -1.65 20.28 2.99
N ARG A 147 -2.54 19.61 3.73
CA ARG A 147 -3.80 20.20 4.23
C ARG A 147 -3.54 21.22 5.33
N SER A 148 -2.57 20.93 6.19
CA SER A 148 -2.07 21.85 7.21
C SER A 148 -0.58 22.08 6.95
N PRO A 149 -0.20 23.10 6.15
CA PRO A 149 1.20 23.31 5.81
C PRO A 149 2.04 23.66 7.05
N LEU A 150 3.31 23.23 7.06
CA LEU A 150 4.28 23.67 8.06
C LEU A 150 4.61 25.15 7.85
N THR A 151 4.54 25.95 8.92
CA THR A 151 4.93 27.36 8.91
C THR A 151 6.42 27.50 8.60
N GLU A 152 6.78 28.45 7.72
CA GLU A 152 8.20 28.69 7.37
C GLU A 152 9.04 29.10 8.59
N ASP A 153 8.45 29.80 9.56
CA ASP A 153 9.09 30.16 10.83
C ASP A 153 9.51 28.93 11.65
N TYR A 154 8.73 27.86 11.57
CA TYR A 154 9.06 26.62 12.23
C TYR A 154 10.21 25.90 11.50
N LEU A 155 10.17 25.89 10.16
CA LEU A 155 11.26 25.34 9.35
C LEU A 155 12.57 26.13 9.53
N SER A 156 12.49 27.45 9.68
CA SER A 156 13.67 28.31 9.94
C SER A 156 14.27 28.07 11.33
N SER A 157 13.42 27.85 12.33
CA SER A 157 13.86 27.43 13.67
C SER A 157 14.60 26.10 13.63
N LEU A 158 14.13 25.15 12.82
CA LEU A 158 14.79 23.86 12.61
C LEU A 158 16.16 24.01 11.92
N LYS A 159 16.29 24.95 10.96
CA LYS A 159 17.57 25.29 10.30
C LYS A 159 18.68 25.60 11.29
N ARG A 160 18.36 26.31 12.38
CA ARG A 160 19.33 26.68 13.43
C ARG A 160 19.94 25.49 14.17
N THR A 161 19.26 24.35 14.19
CA THR A 161 19.75 23.15 14.92
C THR A 161 20.96 22.51 14.21
N GLY A 162 21.12 22.73 12.90
CA GLY A 162 22.22 22.16 12.11
C GLY A 162 22.19 20.62 11.99
N LEU A 163 21.11 19.96 12.42
CA LEU A 163 20.90 18.51 12.29
C LEU A 163 20.13 18.20 11.00
N LEU A 164 20.28 16.97 10.49
CA LEU A 164 19.43 16.48 9.41
C LEU A 164 18.01 16.30 9.96
N VAL A 165 17.01 16.92 9.36
CA VAL A 165 15.61 16.79 9.82
C VAL A 165 14.85 15.85 8.89
N VAL A 166 14.32 14.78 9.48
CA VAL A 166 13.51 13.78 8.76
C VAL A 166 12.09 13.78 9.32
N ALA A 167 11.10 13.86 8.43
CA ALA A 167 9.69 13.78 8.77
C ALA A 167 9.28 12.34 9.08
N VAL A 168 8.57 12.14 10.18
CA VAL A 168 8.13 10.83 10.66
C VAL A 168 6.65 10.86 11.00
N CYS A 169 5.92 9.83 10.60
CA CYS A 169 4.54 9.58 11.01
C CYS A 169 4.47 8.13 11.51
N GLU A 170 3.88 7.90 12.69
CA GLU A 170 3.73 6.56 13.28
C GLU A 170 5.05 5.74 13.36
N GLY A 171 6.18 6.42 13.56
CA GLY A 171 7.51 5.79 13.66
C GLY A 171 8.20 5.48 12.33
N GLY A 172 7.55 5.75 11.20
CA GLY A 172 8.10 5.59 9.86
C GLY A 172 8.39 6.92 9.15
N PRO A 173 9.41 6.99 8.27
CA PRO A 173 9.69 8.19 7.50
C PRO A 173 8.61 8.41 6.44
N ILE A 174 8.11 9.63 6.33
CA ILE A 174 7.00 9.98 5.43
C ILE A 174 7.36 11.17 4.54
N SER A 175 6.89 11.16 3.30
CA SER A 175 7.04 12.28 2.37
C SER A 175 6.15 13.46 2.79
N VAL A 176 6.68 14.68 2.78
CA VAL A 176 5.93 15.89 3.12
C VAL A 176 5.82 16.80 1.91
N ARG A 177 4.62 17.30 1.64
CA ARG A 177 4.42 18.41 0.72
C ARG A 177 4.77 19.71 1.42
N LEU A 178 5.97 20.21 1.14
CA LEU A 178 6.39 21.53 1.61
C LEU A 178 5.55 22.62 0.91
N PRO A 179 5.15 23.68 1.62
CA PRO A 179 4.47 24.81 0.99
C PRO A 179 5.42 25.50 0.01
N GLU A 180 4.99 25.67 -1.25
CA GLU A 180 5.70 26.49 -2.22
C GLU A 180 5.54 27.96 -1.81
N LYS A 181 6.64 28.72 -1.70
CA LYS A 181 6.60 30.17 -1.46
C LYS A 181 5.68 30.83 -2.49
N GLY A 182 4.51 31.30 -2.05
CA GLY A 182 3.54 32.02 -2.88
C GLY A 182 2.33 31.22 -3.35
N LYS A 183 2.17 29.94 -2.96
CA LYS A 183 0.90 29.22 -3.15
C LYS A 183 0.19 29.10 -1.81
N GLU A 184 -0.94 29.79 -1.69
CA GLU A 184 -1.93 29.52 -0.66
C GLU A 184 -2.26 28.02 -0.65
N ALA A 185 -2.51 27.48 0.56
CA ALA A 185 -2.93 26.10 0.74
C ALA A 185 -4.04 25.78 -0.27
N PRO A 186 -4.02 24.61 -0.93
CA PRO A 186 -5.02 24.28 -1.94
C PRO A 186 -6.41 24.48 -1.33
N GLN A 187 -7.10 25.52 -1.77
CA GLN A 187 -8.49 25.79 -1.41
C GLN A 187 -9.27 24.56 -1.86
N LEU A 188 -9.64 23.72 -0.89
CA LEU A 188 -10.49 22.58 -1.15
C LEU A 188 -11.81 23.13 -1.69
N SER A 189 -12.23 22.61 -2.85
CA SER A 189 -13.64 22.73 -3.23
C SER A 189 -14.47 22.26 -2.05
N ARG A 190 -15.43 23.09 -1.64
CA ARG A 190 -16.37 22.72 -0.58
C ARG A 190 -16.94 21.33 -0.91
N PRO A 191 -17.09 20.43 0.07
CA PRO A 191 -17.76 19.16 -0.18
C PRO A 191 -19.11 19.47 -0.84
N VAL A 192 -19.27 19.02 -2.08
CA VAL A 192 -20.50 19.22 -2.85
C VAL A 192 -21.59 18.48 -2.09
N LYS A 193 -22.60 19.20 -1.61
CA LYS A 193 -23.74 18.55 -0.97
C LYS A 193 -24.35 17.57 -1.97
N ALA A 194 -24.85 16.43 -1.50
CA ALA A 194 -25.46 15.43 -2.37
C ALA A 194 -26.55 16.00 -3.29
N SER A 195 -27.23 17.08 -2.86
CA SER A 195 -28.22 17.85 -3.61
C SER A 195 -27.68 18.55 -4.86
N GLU A 196 -26.38 18.83 -4.93
CA GLU A 196 -25.72 19.55 -6.02
C GLU A 196 -25.04 18.60 -7.02
N TRP A 197 -25.11 17.28 -6.79
CA TRP A 197 -24.53 16.26 -7.66
C TRP A 197 -25.37 16.06 -8.93
N LYS A 198 -25.10 16.83 -10.00
CA LYS A 198 -25.63 16.54 -11.33
C LYS A 198 -24.85 15.38 -11.96
N ALA A 199 -25.51 14.24 -12.14
CA ALA A 199 -24.94 13.12 -12.89
C ALA A 199 -24.62 13.56 -14.34
N PRO A 200 -23.44 13.19 -14.88
CA PRO A 200 -23.11 13.51 -16.25
C PRO A 200 -24.14 12.87 -17.20
N SER A 201 -24.71 13.69 -18.08
CA SER A 201 -25.68 13.26 -19.07
C SER A 201 -25.06 12.18 -19.95
N ARG A 202 -25.65 10.99 -19.96
CA ARG A 202 -25.25 9.92 -20.90
C ARG A 202 -25.66 10.38 -22.30
N ARG A 203 -24.67 10.64 -23.15
CA ARG A 203 -24.85 10.73 -24.60
C ARG A 203 -24.59 9.37 -25.23
#